data_AF-A7UDA6-F1
#
_entry.id   AF-A7UDA6-F1
#
_cell.length_a   1.000
_cell.length_b   1.000
_cell.length_c   1.000
_cell.angle_alpha   90.00
_cell.angle_beta   90.00
_cell.angle_gamma   90.00
#
_symmetry.space_group_name_H-M   'P 1'
#
loop_
_entity.id
_entity.type
_entity.pdbx_description
1 polymer ?
#
loop_
_entity_poly.entity_id
_entity_poly.type
_entity_poly.pdbx_seq_one_letter_code
_entity_poly.pdbx_strand_id
1 'polypeptide(L)'
;NPTGWKPVVGHSYLAVAITWLVACFISLPFLSFNILTNAPFQNLSLPFNPFTDHFICMELWPSEQNRLAYTTSLLLFQYCLPLLLIHICYLRIFLRLRRRKDIVERARDPKQHKAKGAKRVSTMLASIVAVFALCWLPLNVFNTLFDWHHGVIPACQHDIVFSACHLTAM
;
A
#
# COMPACT_ATOMS: atom_id res chain seq x y z
N ASN A 1 -15.30 6.99 33.01
CA ASN A 1 -14.42 8.12 32.67
C ASN A 1 -13.65 7.89 31.38
N PRO A 2 -13.78 8.72 30.34
CA PRO A 2 -12.79 8.78 29.27
C PRO A 2 -11.63 9.68 29.74
N THR A 3 -10.74 9.14 30.58
CA THR A 3 -9.48 9.79 31.00
C THR A 3 -8.36 9.33 30.08
N GLY A 4 -8.50 9.58 28.78
CA GLY A 4 -7.54 9.18 27.77
C GLY A 4 -7.22 10.34 26.83
N TRP A 5 -5.94 10.41 26.44
CA TRP A 5 -5.33 11.35 25.50
C TRP A 5 -6.34 12.03 24.57
N LYS A 6 -6.45 13.36 24.67
CA LYS A 6 -7.23 14.15 23.72
C LYS A 6 -6.38 14.38 22.48
N PRO A 7 -6.83 14.00 21.27
CA PRO A 7 -6.12 14.34 20.05
C PRO A 7 -6.10 15.87 19.91
N VAL A 8 -4.90 16.45 19.98
CA VAL A 8 -4.64 17.87 19.74
C VAL A 8 -4.22 18.04 18.29
N VAL A 9 -4.60 19.14 17.67
CA VAL A 9 -4.30 19.42 16.25
C VAL A 9 -2.78 19.34 15.95
N GLY A 10 -1.93 19.73 16.90
CA GLY A 10 -0.47 19.61 16.77
C GLY A 10 0.03 18.17 16.56
N HIS A 11 -0.61 17.19 17.21
CA HIS A 11 -0.26 15.77 17.01
C HIS A 11 -0.62 15.29 15.60
N SER A 12 -1.68 15.83 15.00
CA SER A 12 -2.06 15.51 13.62
C SER A 12 -1.03 16.03 12.62
N TYR A 13 -0.57 17.28 12.77
CA TYR A 13 0.48 17.83 11.91
C TYR A 13 1.81 17.09 12.05
N LEU A 14 2.19 16.73 13.28
CA LEU A 14 3.38 15.92 13.54
C LEU A 14 3.27 14.54 12.87
N ALA A 15 2.12 13.89 12.96
CA ALA A 15 1.90 12.59 12.30
C ALA A 15 2.01 12.69 10.78
N VAL A 16 1.47 13.76 10.17
CA VAL A 16 1.61 14.01 8.73
C VAL A 16 3.08 14.19 8.35
N ALA A 17 3.82 15.04 9.09
CA ALA A 17 5.24 15.26 8.83
C ALA A 17 6.06 13.96 8.93
N ILE A 18 5.83 13.16 9.97
CA ILE A 18 6.49 11.86 10.14
C ILE A 18 6.15 10.92 8.97
N THR A 19 4.89 10.88 8.53
CA THR A 19 4.45 10.04 7.41
C THR A 19 5.20 10.40 6.13
N TRP A 20 5.34 11.69 5.84
CA TRP A 20 6.11 12.17 4.69
C TRP A 20 7.60 11.80 4.78
N LEU A 21 8.22 12.00 5.95
CA LEU A 21 9.63 11.66 6.14
C LEU A 21 9.89 10.17 5.95
N VAL A 22 9.04 9.32 6.51
CA VAL A 22 9.12 7.87 6.35
C VAL A 22 8.90 7.46 4.89
N ALA A 23 7.90 8.06 4.21
CA ALA A 23 7.64 7.79 2.80
C ALA A 23 8.82 8.17 1.90
N CYS A 24 9.43 9.35 2.12
CA CYS A 24 10.64 9.77 1.42
C CYS A 24 11.78 8.78 1.67
N PHE A 25 12.01 8.38 2.92
CA PHE A 25 13.07 7.46 3.27
C PHE A 25 12.92 6.09 2.59
N ILE A 26 11.70 5.55 2.58
CA ILE A 26 11.39 4.26 1.93
C ILE A 26 11.52 4.34 0.40
N SER A 27 11.29 5.51 -0.19
CA SER A 27 11.37 5.74 -1.65
C SER A 27 12.80 6.01 -2.15
N LEU A 28 13.75 6.37 -1.27
CA LEU A 28 15.14 6.68 -1.65
C LEU A 28 15.88 5.53 -2.36
N PRO A 29 15.76 4.25 -1.92
CA PRO A 29 16.40 3.14 -2.61
C PRO A 29 15.86 2.97 -4.03
N PHE A 30 14.54 3.09 -4.21
CA PHE A 30 13.93 3.05 -5.55
C PHE A 30 14.53 4.13 -6.46
N LEU A 31 14.66 5.37 -5.99
CA LEU A 31 15.28 6.44 -6.77
C LEU A 31 16.75 6.17 -7.11
N SER A 32 17.48 5.53 -6.19
CA SER A 32 18.92 5.29 -6.33
C SER A 32 19.24 4.11 -7.25
N PHE A 33 18.39 3.09 -7.29
CA PHE A 33 18.57 1.89 -8.12
C PHE A 33 17.84 1.94 -9.46
N ASN A 34 16.98 2.95 -9.69
CA ASN A 34 16.45 3.24 -11.02
C ASN A 34 17.51 3.96 -11.86
N ILE A 35 18.01 3.30 -12.89
CA ILE A 35 18.98 3.88 -13.81
C ILE A 35 18.41 3.93 -15.23
N LEU A 36 18.80 4.98 -15.96
CA LEU A 36 18.54 5.10 -17.39
C LEU A 36 19.68 4.43 -18.15
N THR A 37 19.43 3.28 -18.78
CA THR A 37 20.47 2.52 -19.48
C THR A 37 19.98 2.00 -20.83
N ASN A 38 20.92 1.84 -21.77
CA ASN A 38 20.73 1.20 -23.08
C ASN A 38 21.41 -0.18 -23.16
N ALA A 39 21.95 -0.69 -22.04
CA ALA A 39 22.62 -1.99 -21.94
C ALA A 39 21.84 -3.19 -22.52
N PRO A 40 20.51 -3.35 -22.32
CA PRO A 40 19.79 -4.48 -22.90
C PRO A 40 19.69 -4.43 -24.44
N PHE A 41 19.72 -3.24 -25.04
CA PHE A 41 19.67 -3.08 -26.50
C PHE A 41 21.03 -3.24 -27.16
N GLN A 42 22.13 -2.96 -26.44
CA GLN A 42 23.50 -3.19 -26.93
C GLN A 42 23.85 -4.67 -27.08
N ASN A 43 23.26 -5.53 -26.24
CA ASN A 43 23.46 -6.99 -26.32
C ASN A 43 22.65 -7.67 -27.44
N LEU A 44 21.84 -6.91 -28.17
CA LEU A 44 21.05 -7.43 -29.29
C LEU A 44 21.90 -7.38 -30.57
N SER A 45 22.43 -8.54 -30.99
CA SER A 45 23.27 -8.70 -32.19
C SER A 45 22.45 -8.67 -33.48
N LEU A 46 21.76 -7.55 -33.74
CA LEU A 46 21.08 -7.31 -35.02
C LEU A 46 21.98 -6.54 -35.98
N PRO A 47 22.03 -6.92 -37.28
CA PRO A 47 22.88 -6.27 -38.29
C PRO A 47 22.52 -4.80 -38.54
N PHE A 48 21.28 -4.41 -38.25
CA PHE A 48 20.81 -3.03 -38.10
C PHE A 48 20.01 -3.00 -36.81
N ASN A 49 20.54 -2.38 -35.76
CA ASN A 49 19.83 -2.25 -34.50
C ASN A 49 19.25 -0.83 -34.39
N PRO A 50 17.98 -0.59 -34.76
CA PRO A 50 17.38 0.75 -34.69
C PRO A 50 17.16 1.25 -33.25
N PHE A 51 17.51 0.45 -32.24
CA PHE A 51 17.28 0.72 -30.83
C PHE A 51 18.55 1.13 -30.07
N THR A 52 19.70 1.34 -30.75
CA THR A 52 20.95 1.77 -30.09
C THR A 52 20.83 3.11 -29.35
N ASP A 53 19.96 4.00 -29.82
CA ASP A 53 19.68 5.30 -29.20
C ASP A 53 18.45 5.27 -28.27
N HIS A 54 17.83 4.10 -28.05
CA HIS A 54 16.75 3.96 -27.09
C HIS A 54 17.31 3.73 -25.68
N PHE A 55 16.84 4.56 -24.75
CA PHE A 55 17.11 4.42 -23.33
C PHE A 55 15.84 3.95 -22.63
N ILE A 56 15.99 2.97 -21.73
CA ILE A 56 14.90 2.55 -20.85
C ILE A 56 15.29 2.82 -19.40
N CYS A 57 14.29 3.19 -18.60
CA CYS A 57 14.45 3.24 -17.15
C CYS A 57 14.23 1.83 -16.62
N MET A 58 15.23 1.27 -15.97
CA MET A 58 15.14 -0.05 -15.37
C MET A 58 15.83 -0.07 -14.01
N GLU A 59 15.34 -0.94 -13.14
CA GLU A 59 15.91 -1.14 -11.83
C GLU A 59 17.15 -2.04 -11.92
N LEU A 60 18.33 -1.48 -11.61
CA LEU A 60 19.58 -2.23 -11.58
C LEU A 60 19.94 -2.56 -10.13
N TRP A 61 19.44 -3.72 -9.68
CA TRP A 61 19.77 -4.24 -8.35
C TRP A 61 21.11 -5.00 -8.38
N PRO A 62 22.00 -4.81 -7.40
CA PRO A 62 23.30 -5.48 -7.36
C PRO A 62 23.19 -7.00 -7.10
N SER A 63 22.05 -7.48 -6.59
CA SER A 63 21.74 -8.89 -6.40
C SER A 63 20.23 -9.10 -6.40
N GLU A 64 19.79 -10.22 -6.98
CA GLU A 64 18.39 -10.67 -6.97
C GLU A 64 17.83 -10.77 -5.54
N GLN A 65 18.65 -11.20 -4.57
CA GLN A 65 18.25 -11.27 -3.16
C GLN A 65 17.93 -9.89 -2.57
N ASN A 66 18.67 -8.84 -2.99
CA ASN A 66 18.43 -7.49 -2.51
C ASN A 66 17.15 -6.89 -3.11
N ARG A 67 16.87 -7.19 -4.39
CA ARG A 67 15.60 -6.82 -5.04
C ARG A 67 14.41 -7.46 -4.31
N LEU A 68 14.48 -8.78 -4.10
CA LEU A 68 13.45 -9.55 -3.38
C LEU A 68 13.22 -9.03 -1.96
N ALA A 69 14.30 -8.79 -1.21
CA ALA A 69 14.22 -8.29 0.15
C ALA A 69 13.58 -6.90 0.21
N TYR A 70 13.90 -6.02 -0.76
CA TYR A 70 13.34 -4.68 -0.84
C TYR A 70 11.84 -4.73 -1.21
N THR A 71 11.46 -5.41 -2.29
CA THR A 71 10.06 -5.55 -2.72
C THR A 71 9.20 -6.18 -1.61
N THR A 72 9.70 -7.24 -0.97
CA THR A 72 9.01 -7.89 0.16
C THR A 72 8.88 -6.95 1.36
N SER A 73 9.92 -6.18 1.68
CA SER A 73 9.86 -5.19 2.76
C SER A 73 8.84 -4.10 2.45
N LEU A 74 8.78 -3.60 1.22
CA LEU A 74 7.77 -2.64 0.79
C LEU A 74 6.35 -3.20 0.98
N LEU A 75 6.08 -4.42 0.52
CA LEU A 75 4.80 -5.09 0.74
C LEU A 75 4.43 -5.14 2.23
N LEU A 76 5.38 -5.56 3.08
CA LEU A 76 5.11 -5.74 4.50
C LEU A 76 4.86 -4.41 5.21
N PHE A 77 5.73 -3.42 5.02
CA PHE A 77 5.69 -2.16 5.76
C PHE A 77 4.69 -1.15 5.18
N GLN A 78 4.49 -1.13 3.86
CA GLN A 78 3.64 -0.14 3.20
C GLN A 78 2.20 -0.65 2.99
N TYR A 79 1.99 -1.96 2.95
CA TYR A 79 0.67 -2.54 2.69
C TYR A 79 0.16 -3.39 3.86
N CYS A 80 0.85 -4.48 4.24
CA CYS A 80 0.34 -5.42 5.24
C CYS A 80 0.23 -4.81 6.65
N LEU A 81 1.29 -4.16 7.14
CA LEU A 81 1.35 -3.57 8.47
C LEU A 81 0.28 -2.48 8.68
N PRO A 82 0.16 -1.44 7.82
CA PRO A 82 -0.87 -0.41 7.99
C PRO A 82 -2.29 -0.99 7.90
N LEU A 83 -2.54 -1.94 6.99
CA LEU A 83 -3.87 -2.59 6.90
C LEU A 83 -4.20 -3.38 8.17
N LEU A 84 -3.25 -4.14 8.71
CA LEU A 84 -3.45 -4.89 9.95
C LEU A 84 -3.77 -3.94 11.11
N LEU A 85 -3.00 -2.87 11.27
CA LEU A 85 -3.20 -1.87 12.33
C LEU A 85 -4.56 -1.19 12.21
N ILE A 86 -4.95 -0.80 11.00
CA ILE A 86 -6.25 -0.16 10.75
C ILE A 86 -7.40 -1.15 11.01
N HIS A 87 -7.27 -2.39 10.56
CA HIS A 87 -8.27 -3.43 10.76
C HIS A 87 -8.48 -3.72 12.26
N ILE A 88 -7.39 -3.87 13.03
CA ILE A 88 -7.46 -4.04 14.49
C ILE A 88 -8.12 -2.83 15.15
N CYS A 89 -7.75 -1.60 14.75
CA CYS A 89 -8.36 -0.38 15.27
C CYS A 89 -9.88 -0.36 15.03
N TYR A 90 -10.34 -0.62 13.81
CA TYR A 90 -11.76 -0.63 13.48
C TYR A 90 -12.51 -1.77 14.16
N LEU A 91 -11.90 -2.96 14.27
CA LEU A 91 -12.50 -4.09 14.99
C LEU A 91 -12.70 -3.74 16.47
N ARG A 92 -11.72 -3.11 17.11
CA ARG A 92 -11.83 -2.60 18.50
C ARG A 92 -12.93 -1.54 18.63
N ILE A 93 -13.02 -0.60 17.69
CA ILE A 93 -14.06 0.43 17.66
C ILE A 93 -15.45 -0.21 17.51
N PHE A 94 -15.60 -1.16 16.58
CA PHE A 94 -16.84 -1.88 16.34
C PHE A 94 -17.30 -2.67 17.56
N LEU A 95 -16.42 -3.45 18.18
CA LEU A 95 -16.73 -4.20 19.41
C LEU A 95 -17.13 -3.27 20.56
N ARG A 96 -16.44 -2.13 20.73
CA ARG A 96 -16.77 -1.14 21.75
C ARG A 96 -18.11 -0.47 21.50
N LEU A 97 -18.42 -0.16 20.24
CA LEU A 97 -19.71 0.41 19.84
C LEU A 97 -20.85 -0.60 20.00
N ARG A 98 -20.62 -1.88 19.66
CA ARG A 98 -21.61 -2.95 19.86
C ARG A 98 -21.93 -3.15 21.34
N ARG A 99 -20.91 -3.29 22.19
CA ARG A 99 -21.07 -3.37 23.65
C ARG A 99 -21.82 -2.15 24.21
N ARG A 100 -21.55 -0.93 23.71
CA ARG A 100 -22.28 0.27 24.12
C ARG A 100 -23.72 0.28 23.62
N LYS A 101 -23.98 -0.20 22.40
CA LYS A 101 -25.34 -0.31 21.87
C LYS A 101 -26.17 -1.26 22.74
N ASP A 102 -25.64 -2.43 23.09
CA ASP A 102 -26.33 -3.41 23.94
C ASP A 102 -26.67 -2.85 25.35
N ILE A 103 -25.81 -2.00 25.89
CA ILE A 103 -26.03 -1.33 27.20
C ILE A 103 -27.05 -0.18 27.07
N VAL A 104 -26.99 0.62 26.01
CA VAL A 104 -27.87 1.79 25.80
C VAL A 104 -29.26 1.37 25.31
N GLU A 105 -29.40 0.25 24.60
CA GLU A 105 -30.70 -0.29 24.20
C GLU A 105 -31.51 -0.77 25.42
N ARG A 106 -30.83 -1.11 26.52
CA ARG A 106 -31.44 -1.35 27.85
C ARG A 106 -31.67 -0.07 28.67
N ALA A 107 -31.00 1.03 28.36
CA ALA A 107 -31.05 2.29 29.10
C ALA A 107 -31.34 3.46 28.14
N ARG A 108 -32.62 3.82 27.99
CA ARG A 108 -33.19 4.83 27.07
C ARG A 108 -32.49 6.21 27.22
N ASP A 109 -31.31 6.42 26.60
CA ASP A 109 -30.47 7.63 26.74
C ASP A 109 -30.37 8.44 25.41
N PRO A 110 -30.62 9.77 25.43
CA PRO A 110 -30.54 10.68 24.27
C PRO A 110 -29.12 10.91 23.69
N LYS A 111 -28.03 10.40 24.27
CA LYS A 111 -26.66 10.51 23.70
C LYS A 111 -26.46 9.80 22.34
N GLN A 112 -27.49 9.17 21.80
CA GLN A 112 -27.49 8.40 20.55
C GLN A 112 -27.06 9.22 19.32
N HIS A 113 -27.36 10.52 19.25
CA HIS A 113 -27.06 11.34 18.06
C HIS A 113 -25.55 11.51 17.80
N LYS A 114 -24.74 11.79 18.84
CA LYS A 114 -23.26 11.89 18.69
C LYS A 114 -22.61 10.54 18.35
N ALA A 115 -23.12 9.45 18.91
CA ALA A 115 -22.61 8.10 18.65
C ALA A 115 -22.93 7.61 17.22
N LYS A 116 -24.11 7.98 16.68
CA LYS A 116 -24.50 7.68 15.30
C LYS A 116 -23.59 8.38 14.28
N GLY A 117 -23.24 9.64 14.52
CA GLY A 117 -22.31 10.39 13.66
C GLY A 117 -20.91 9.77 13.61
N ALA A 118 -20.33 9.48 14.78
CA ALA A 118 -19.00 8.85 14.85
C ALA A 118 -18.97 7.45 14.21
N LYS A 119 -20.07 6.68 14.31
CA LYS A 119 -20.19 5.38 13.64
C LYS A 119 -20.21 5.52 12.11
N ARG A 120 -20.98 6.47 11.58
CA ARG A 120 -21.04 6.73 10.12
C ARG A 120 -19.67 7.09 9.57
N VAL A 121 -18.95 8.00 10.23
CA VAL A 121 -17.59 8.38 9.86
C VAL A 121 -16.66 7.16 9.91
N SER A 122 -16.66 6.40 11.01
CA SER A 122 -15.84 5.19 11.13
C SER A 122 -16.15 4.13 10.07
N THR A 123 -17.42 3.95 9.68
CA THR A 123 -17.81 3.03 8.61
C THR A 123 -17.36 3.53 7.24
N MET A 124 -17.46 4.84 6.99
CA MET A 124 -16.98 5.46 5.74
C MET A 124 -15.46 5.31 5.59
N LEU A 125 -14.68 5.58 6.65
CA LEU A 125 -13.23 5.37 6.57
C LEU A 125 -12.89 3.88 6.41
N ALA A 126 -13.61 2.98 7.07
CA ALA A 126 -13.38 1.54 6.91
C ALA A 126 -13.67 1.06 5.47
N SER A 127 -14.72 1.56 4.83
CA SER A 127 -15.00 1.23 3.42
C SER A 127 -13.91 1.75 2.48
N ILE A 128 -13.41 2.97 2.70
CA ILE A 128 -12.30 3.53 1.91
C ILE A 128 -11.06 2.64 2.01
N VAL A 129 -10.71 2.21 3.23
CA VAL A 129 -9.54 1.34 3.47
C VAL A 129 -9.74 -0.04 2.83
N ALA A 130 -10.96 -0.60 2.89
CA ALA A 130 -11.26 -1.88 2.26
C ALA A 130 -11.15 -1.83 0.73
N VAL A 131 -11.67 -0.77 0.10
CA VAL A 131 -11.52 -0.55 -1.34
C VAL A 131 -10.05 -0.38 -1.71
N PHE A 132 -9.31 0.46 -0.98
CA PHE A 132 -7.88 0.64 -1.19
C PHE A 132 -7.13 -0.71 -1.11
N ALA A 133 -7.40 -1.52 -0.10
CA ALA A 133 -6.82 -2.86 0.02
C ALA A 133 -7.17 -3.74 -1.20
N LEU A 134 -8.44 -3.87 -1.55
CA LEU A 134 -8.86 -4.73 -2.65
C LEU A 134 -8.30 -4.29 -4.01
N CYS A 135 -8.17 -2.98 -4.24
CA CYS A 135 -7.60 -2.42 -5.46
C CYS A 135 -6.08 -2.60 -5.55
N TRP A 136 -5.37 -2.56 -4.41
CA TRP A 136 -3.91 -2.64 -4.35
C TRP A 136 -3.37 -4.05 -4.14
N LEU A 137 -4.19 -4.99 -3.63
CA LEU A 137 -3.81 -6.38 -3.41
C LEU A 137 -3.32 -7.09 -4.69
N PRO A 138 -3.98 -6.98 -5.86
CA PRO A 138 -3.56 -7.68 -7.07
C PRO A 138 -2.16 -7.24 -7.51
N LEU A 139 -1.90 -5.93 -7.49
CA LEU A 139 -0.60 -5.34 -7.85
C LEU A 139 0.52 -5.78 -6.90
N ASN A 140 0.25 -5.75 -5.60
CA ASN A 140 1.20 -6.16 -4.57
C ASN A 140 1.53 -7.66 -4.63
N VAL A 141 0.52 -8.50 -4.85
CA VAL A 141 0.68 -9.94 -5.03
C VAL A 141 1.43 -10.25 -6.33
N PHE A 142 1.10 -9.55 -7.42
CA PHE A 142 1.79 -9.70 -8.71
C PHE A 142 3.27 -9.33 -8.60
N ASN A 143 3.60 -8.16 -8.04
CA ASN A 143 4.99 -7.72 -7.87
C ASN A 143 5.80 -8.74 -7.05
N THR A 144 5.22 -9.29 -5.97
CA THR A 144 5.92 -10.26 -5.10
C THR A 144 6.09 -11.63 -5.77
N LEU A 145 5.06 -12.11 -6.49
CA LEU A 145 5.11 -13.38 -7.22
C LEU A 145 6.08 -13.32 -8.41
N PHE A 146 6.11 -12.20 -9.13
CA PHE A 146 7.00 -11.99 -10.26
C PHE A 146 8.47 -11.99 -9.83
N ASP A 147 8.74 -11.34 -8.70
CA ASP A 147 10.06 -11.33 -8.09
C ASP A 147 10.49 -12.74 -7.62
N TRP A 148 9.56 -13.53 -7.06
CA TRP A 148 9.87 -14.88 -6.54
C TRP A 148 9.90 -16.00 -7.59
N HIS A 149 9.27 -15.83 -8.76
CA HIS A 149 9.18 -16.86 -9.81
C HIS A 149 9.66 -16.34 -11.17
N HIS A 150 10.96 -16.13 -11.28
CA HIS A 150 11.69 -15.74 -12.50
C HIS A 150 11.65 -16.76 -13.67
N GLY A 151 10.74 -17.75 -13.69
CA GLY A 151 10.83 -18.87 -14.63
C GLY A 151 9.53 -19.51 -15.14
N VAL A 152 8.34 -18.93 -14.95
CA VAL A 152 7.08 -19.67 -15.28
C VAL A 152 6.06 -18.92 -16.14
N ILE A 153 6.23 -17.63 -16.47
CA ILE A 153 5.17 -16.88 -17.18
C ILE A 153 5.69 -16.28 -18.50
N PRO A 154 5.14 -16.66 -19.67
CA PRO A 154 5.53 -16.11 -20.96
C PRO A 154 5.19 -14.61 -21.07
N ALA A 155 6.08 -13.84 -21.70
CA ALA A 155 6.06 -12.38 -21.80
C ALA A 155 4.73 -11.76 -22.29
N CYS A 156 3.89 -12.50 -23.02
CA CYS A 156 2.60 -11.99 -23.51
C CYS A 156 1.50 -11.82 -22.44
N GLN A 157 1.50 -12.61 -21.35
CA GLN A 157 0.52 -12.44 -20.27
C GLN A 157 0.97 -11.41 -19.22
N HIS A 158 2.24 -11.05 -19.22
CA HIS A 158 2.86 -10.12 -18.29
C HIS A 158 2.26 -8.70 -18.40
N ASP A 159 2.23 -8.15 -19.60
CA ASP A 159 1.85 -6.75 -19.81
C ASP A 159 0.34 -6.51 -19.60
N ILE A 160 -0.50 -7.50 -19.91
CA ILE A 160 -1.96 -7.43 -19.73
C ILE A 160 -2.32 -7.50 -18.25
N VAL A 161 -1.71 -8.41 -17.49
CA VAL A 161 -2.01 -8.56 -16.06
C VAL A 161 -1.47 -7.36 -15.27
N PHE A 162 -0.26 -6.89 -15.61
CA PHE A 162 0.30 -5.67 -15.03
C PHE A 162 -0.59 -4.45 -15.32
N SER A 163 -0.99 -4.25 -16.59
CA SER A 163 -1.88 -3.14 -16.98
C SER A 163 -3.24 -3.22 -16.31
N ALA A 164 -3.84 -4.41 -16.23
CA ALA A 164 -5.14 -4.62 -15.59
C ALA A 164 -5.08 -4.37 -14.08
N CYS A 165 -4.03 -4.84 -13.41
CA CYS A 165 -3.79 -4.57 -11.98
C CYS A 165 -3.53 -3.08 -11.73
N HIS A 166 -2.79 -2.42 -12.63
CA HIS A 166 -2.53 -1.00 -12.56
C HIS A 166 -3.80 -0.17 -12.82
N LEU A 167 -4.70 -0.63 -13.71
CA LEU A 167 -6.00 -0.01 -13.97
C LEU A 167 -7.00 -0.20 -12.82
N THR A 168 -6.90 -1.28 -12.05
CA THR A 168 -7.71 -1.47 -10.84
C THR A 168 -7.19 -0.68 -9.64
N ALA A 169 -5.91 -0.31 -9.65
CA ALA A 169 -5.26 0.42 -8.56
C ALA A 169 -5.35 1.95 -8.69
N MET A 170 -5.48 2.48 -9.93
CA MET A 170 -5.75 3.89 -10.26
C MET A 170 -7.25 4.18 -10.36
#